data_AF-A0A397AR10-F1
#
_entry.id   AF-A0A397AR10-F1
#
_cell.length_a   1.000
_cell.length_b   1.000
_cell.length_c   1.000
_cell.angle_alpha   90.00
_cell.angle_beta   90.00
_cell.angle_gamma   90.00
#
_symmetry.space_group_name_H-M   'P 1'
#
loop_
_entity.id
_entity.type
_entity.pdbx_description
1 polymer ?
#
loop_
_entity_poly.entity_id
_entity_poly.type
_entity_poly.pdbx_seq_one_letter_code
_entity_poly.pdbx_strand_id
1 'polypeptide(L)'
;MNDLQQEVSRESNRRNVVHCLDTRLRRLVGSILHEETTQAKAVRARELNAVKDFILDRCRTETKHDQTEDVAATVDDFAMAFLHLVDISIVGDSTL
;
A
#
# COMPACT_ATOMS: atom_id res chain seq x y z
N MET A 1 32.85 4.24 11.80
CA MET A 1 31.74 4.95 12.50
C MET A 1 30.59 5.34 11.55
N ASN A 2 30.76 5.21 10.22
CA ASN A 2 29.75 5.64 9.23
C ASN A 2 28.71 4.56 8.89
N ASP A 3 29.08 3.28 8.90
CA ASP A 3 28.19 2.20 8.44
C ASP A 3 26.97 2.03 9.37
N LEU A 4 27.18 2.13 10.68
CA LEU A 4 26.12 2.01 11.69
C LEU A 4 25.08 3.14 11.58
N GLN A 5 25.52 4.37 11.26
CA GLN A 5 24.63 5.52 11.11
C GLN A 5 23.79 5.41 9.83
N GLN A 6 24.36 4.84 8.77
CA GLN A 6 23.66 4.61 7.52
C GLN A 6 22.61 3.50 7.66
N GLU A 7 22.92 2.41 8.37
CA GLU A 7 21.96 1.34 8.68
C GLU A 7 20.77 1.83 9.51
N VAL A 8 21.02 2.64 10.56
CA VAL A 8 19.95 3.23 11.37
C VAL A 8 19.05 4.15 10.54
N SER A 9 19.64 4.92 9.62
CA SER A 9 18.89 5.81 8.73
C SER A 9 18.01 5.03 7.75
N ARG A 10 18.53 3.94 7.16
CA ARG A 10 17.77 3.05 6.27
C ARG A 10 16.61 2.38 7.01
N GLU A 11 16.83 1.88 8.22
CA GLU A 11 15.77 1.26 9.02
C GLU A 11 14.69 2.29 9.42
N SER A 12 15.09 3.54 9.71
CA SER A 12 14.14 4.63 9.95
C SER A 12 13.28 4.92 8.72
N ASN A 13 13.89 5.04 7.54
CA ASN A 13 13.19 5.27 6.29
C ASN A 13 12.23 4.14 5.94
N ARG A 14 12.65 2.89 6.14
CA ARG A 14 11.80 1.71 5.94
C ARG A 14 10.54 1.76 6.80
N ARG A 15 10.67 2.07 8.09
CA ARG A 15 9.53 2.24 9.00
C ARG A 15 8.63 3.39 8.55
N ASN A 16 9.22 4.50 8.10
CA ASN A 16 8.47 5.64 7.59
C ASN A 16 7.68 5.29 6.33
N VAL A 17 8.27 4.59 5.35
CA VAL A 17 7.55 4.13 4.14
C VAL A 17 6.35 3.30 4.52
N VAL A 18 6.53 2.25 5.33
CA VAL A 18 5.43 1.34 5.69
C VAL A 18 4.31 2.10 6.42
N HIS A 19 4.67 3.03 7.31
CA HIS A 19 3.68 3.83 8.03
C HIS A 19 2.92 4.83 7.15
N CYS A 20 3.64 5.53 6.28
CA CYS A 20 3.07 6.47 5.31
C CYS A 20 2.16 5.73 4.32
N LEU A 21 2.59 4.55 3.86
CA LEU A 21 1.81 3.70 2.97
C LEU A 21 0.52 3.21 3.63
N ASP A 22 0.55 2.66 4.86
CA ASP A 22 -0.69 2.23 5.55
C ASP A 22 -1.68 3.39 5.70
N THR A 23 -1.19 4.57 6.08
CA THR A 23 -2.03 5.77 6.21
C THR A 23 -2.67 6.14 4.88
N ARG A 24 -1.91 6.11 3.79
CA ARG A 24 -2.39 6.46 2.45
C ARG A 24 -3.39 5.44 1.92
N LEU A 25 -3.09 4.15 2.03
CA LEU A 25 -3.99 3.09 1.58
C LEU A 25 -5.31 3.12 2.37
N ARG A 26 -5.27 3.36 3.68
CA ARG A 26 -6.48 3.52 4.50
C ARG A 26 -7.38 4.65 3.98
N ARG A 27 -6.80 5.77 3.57
CA ARG A 27 -7.55 6.89 2.95
C ARG A 27 -8.13 6.48 1.61
N LEU A 28 -7.36 5.83 0.74
CA LEU A 28 -7.84 5.34 -0.56
C LEU A 28 -9.00 4.35 -0.41
N VAL A 29 -8.89 3.38 0.49
CA VAL A 29 -9.99 2.44 0.81
C VAL A 29 -11.23 3.21 1.26
N GLY A 30 -11.05 4.21 2.14
CA GLY A 30 -12.16 5.06 2.59
C GLY A 30 -12.83 5.83 1.45
N SER A 31 -12.04 6.39 0.53
CA SER A 31 -12.53 7.11 -0.65
C SER A 31 -13.30 6.19 -1.60
N ILE A 32 -12.75 5.02 -1.95
CA ILE A 32 -13.42 4.05 -2.84
C ILE A 32 -14.75 3.59 -2.22
N LEU A 33 -14.76 3.28 -0.92
CA LEU A 33 -15.98 2.85 -0.23
C LEU A 33 -16.98 3.97 0.03
N HIS A 34 -16.62 5.24 -0.15
CA HIS A 34 -17.55 6.36 -0.02
C HIS A 34 -18.56 6.37 -1.19
N GLU A 35 -18.13 5.89 -2.36
CA GLU A 35 -18.92 5.88 -3.59
C GLU A 35 -19.89 4.68 -3.68
N GLU A 36 -19.77 3.73 -2.74
CA GLU A 36 -20.50 2.45 -2.74
C GLU A 36 -21.78 2.44 -1.89
N THR A 37 -22.76 1.64 -2.31
CA THR A 37 -23.99 1.37 -1.53
C THR A 37 -23.68 0.51 -0.29
N THR A 38 -24.47 0.66 0.79
CA THR A 38 -24.20 0.01 2.10
C THR A 38 -24.02 -1.52 2.03
N GLN A 39 -24.72 -2.21 1.12
CA GLN A 39 -24.64 -3.67 0.97
C GLN A 39 -23.40 -4.11 0.19
N ALA A 40 -23.05 -3.42 -0.90
CA ALA A 40 -21.82 -3.67 -1.66
C ALA A 40 -20.56 -3.32 -0.86
N LYS A 41 -20.67 -2.31 0.02
CA LYS A 41 -19.59 -1.79 0.84
C LYS A 41 -18.93 -2.83 1.74
N ALA A 42 -19.67 -3.78 2.29
CA ALA A 42 -19.10 -4.78 3.20
C ALA A 42 -18.21 -5.82 2.47
N VAL A 43 -18.67 -6.27 1.30
CA VAL A 43 -17.91 -7.19 0.43
C VAL A 43 -16.68 -6.47 -0.13
N ARG A 44 -16.90 -5.28 -0.69
CA ARG A 44 -15.85 -4.45 -1.25
C ARG A 44 -14.80 -4.04 -0.21
N ALA A 45 -15.21 -3.76 1.03
CA ALA A 45 -14.27 -3.45 2.10
C ALA A 45 -13.37 -4.63 2.44
N ARG A 46 -13.85 -5.87 2.36
CA ARG A 46 -13.01 -7.06 2.59
C ARG A 46 -11.96 -7.20 1.49
N GLU A 47 -12.36 -7.08 0.23
CA GLU A 47 -11.44 -7.15 -0.92
C GLU A 47 -10.37 -6.07 -0.85
N LEU A 48 -10.78 -4.81 -0.63
CA LEU A 48 -9.86 -3.69 -0.52
C LEU A 48 -8.88 -3.85 0.65
N ASN A 49 -9.34 -4.38 1.79
CA ASN A 49 -8.43 -4.67 2.90
C ASN A 49 -7.47 -5.81 2.59
N ALA A 50 -7.89 -6.84 1.86
CA ALA A 50 -7.00 -7.92 1.44
C ALA A 50 -5.90 -7.42 0.49
N VAL A 51 -6.26 -6.59 -0.51
CA VAL A 51 -5.28 -5.97 -1.42
C VAL A 51 -4.34 -5.02 -0.67
N LYS A 52 -4.88 -4.23 0.28
CA LYS A 52 -4.07 -3.37 1.15
C LYS A 52 -3.05 -4.19 1.95
N ASP A 53 -3.48 -5.27 2.59
CA ASP A 53 -2.60 -6.10 3.41
C ASP A 53 -1.52 -6.77 2.55
N PHE A 54 -1.87 -7.23 1.34
CA PHE A 54 -0.92 -7.73 0.35
C PHE A 54 0.15 -6.69 -0.03
N ILE A 55 -0.27 -5.45 -0.35
CA ILE A 55 0.65 -4.37 -0.69
C ILE A 55 1.54 -3.98 0.48
N LEU A 56 1.02 -3.96 1.72
CA LEU A 56 1.82 -3.69 2.91
C LEU A 56 2.86 -4.78 3.18
N ASP A 57 2.51 -6.05 2.96
CA ASP A 57 3.46 -7.15 3.12
C ASP A 57 4.56 -7.08 2.07
N ARG A 58 4.19 -6.85 0.80
CA ARG A 58 5.12 -6.64 -0.31
C ARG A 58 6.03 -5.43 -0.06
N CYS A 59 5.50 -4.34 0.48
CA CYS A 59 6.30 -3.18 0.88
C CYS A 59 7.35 -3.56 1.92
N ARG A 60 6.98 -4.34 2.96
CA ARG A 60 7.91 -4.77 4.01
C ARG A 60 8.99 -5.72 3.52
N THR A 61 8.74 -6.49 2.47
CA THR A 61 9.72 -7.42 1.89
C THR A 61 10.66 -6.71 0.92
N GLU A 62 10.13 -5.90 0.00
CA GLU A 62 10.91 -5.22 -1.04
C GLU A 62 11.78 -4.09 -0.47
N THR A 63 11.26 -3.32 0.51
CA THR A 63 12.05 -2.25 1.17
C THR A 63 13.14 -2.75 2.11
N LYS A 64 13.21 -4.07 2.39
CA LYS A 64 14.38 -4.65 3.08
C LYS A 64 15.57 -4.83 2.15
N HIS A 65 15.33 -4.92 0.84
CA HIS A 65 16.36 -5.17 -0.16
C HIS A 65 16.92 -3.89 -0.77
N ASP A 66 16.12 -2.82 -0.84
CA ASP A 66 16.54 -1.52 -1.36
C ASP A 66 17.01 -0.54 -0.28
N GLN A 67 18.01 0.27 -0.62
CA GLN A 67 18.32 1.48 0.14
C GLN A 67 17.20 2.47 -0.15
N THR A 68 16.22 2.58 0.74
CA THR A 68 15.12 3.55 0.60
C THR A 68 15.66 4.98 0.77
N GLU A 69 16.10 5.57 -0.34
CA GLU A 69 16.61 6.95 -0.38
C GLU A 69 15.47 7.97 -0.49
N ASP A 70 14.38 7.62 -1.18
CA ASP A 70 13.17 8.44 -1.32
C ASP A 70 11.92 7.73 -0.79
N VAL A 71 11.50 8.14 0.41
CA VAL A 71 10.30 7.62 1.08
C VAL A 71 9.04 7.98 0.30
N ALA A 72 8.95 9.17 -0.28
CA ALA A 72 7.74 9.65 -0.95
C ALA A 72 7.50 8.89 -2.25
N ALA A 73 8.53 8.81 -3.10
CA ALA A 73 8.48 8.07 -4.37
C ALA A 73 8.12 6.58 -4.13
N THR A 74 8.75 5.96 -3.14
CA THR A 74 8.46 4.55 -2.79
C THR A 74 7.00 4.37 -2.34
N VAL A 75 6.46 5.30 -1.55
CA VAL A 75 5.05 5.27 -1.13
C VAL A 75 4.10 5.48 -2.32
N ASP A 76 4.45 6.38 -3.25
CA ASP A 76 3.69 6.60 -4.48
C ASP A 76 3.62 5.33 -5.35
N ASP A 77 4.73 4.63 -5.53
CA ASP A 77 4.81 3.40 -6.33
C ASP A 77 3.91 2.29 -5.76
N PHE A 78 3.98 2.04 -4.44
CA PHE A 78 3.11 1.04 -3.80
C PHE A 78 1.64 1.46 -3.81
N ALA A 79 1.34 2.77 -3.73
CA ALA A 79 -0.02 3.26 -3.84
C ALA A 79 -0.58 3.10 -5.26
N MET A 80 0.23 3.32 -6.30
CA MET A 80 -0.17 3.03 -7.69
C MET A 80 -0.40 1.52 -7.88
N ALA A 81 0.48 0.68 -7.35
CA ALA A 81 0.31 -0.77 -7.42
C ALA A 81 -0.99 -1.25 -6.75
N PHE A 82 -1.35 -0.68 -5.60
CA PHE A 82 -2.65 -0.91 -4.97
C PHE A 82 -3.81 -0.57 -5.91
N LEU A 83 -3.81 0.64 -6.50
CA LEU A 83 -4.88 1.08 -7.38
C LEU A 83 -5.01 0.21 -8.63
N HIS A 84 -3.90 -0.20 -9.24
CA HIS A 84 -3.91 -1.12 -10.38
C HIS A 84 -4.52 -2.48 -10.02
N LEU A 85 -4.17 -3.05 -8.85
CA LEU A 85 -4.77 -4.32 -8.41
C LEU A 85 -6.27 -4.18 -8.16
N VAL A 86 -6.70 -3.08 -7.55
CA VAL A 86 -8.12 -2.79 -7.32
C VAL A 86 -8.87 -2.66 -8.65
N ASP A 87 -8.30 -1.98 -9.64
CA ASP A 87 -8.91 -1.80 -10.97
C ASP A 87 -9.05 -3.13 -11.72
N ILE A 88 -8.00 -3.98 -11.70
CA ILE A 88 -8.06 -5.34 -12.27
C ILE A 88 -9.16 -6.17 -11.59
N SER A 89 -9.29 -6.09 -10.26
CA SER A 89 -10.34 -6.80 -9.52
C SER A 89 -11.76 -6.30 -9.83
N ILE A 90 -11.94 -5.05 -10.28
CA ILE A 90 -13.25 -4.53 -10.72
C ILE A 90 -13.59 -5.06 -12.11
N VAL A 91 -12.62 -5.03 -13.03
CA VAL A 91 -12.84 -5.44 -14.41
C VAL A 91 -13.11 -6.95 -14.52
N GLY A 92 -12.50 -7.76 -13.66
CA GLY A 92 -12.69 -9.22 -13.64
C GLY A 92 -14.11 -9.69 -13.30
N ASP A 93 -14.87 -8.90 -12.53
CA ASP A 93 -16.27 -9.21 -12.16
C ASP A 93 -17.28 -8.86 -13.25
N SER A 94 -16.87 -8.13 -14.30
CA SER A 94 -17.76 -7.72 -15.39
C SER A 94 -17.91 -8.78 -16.51
N THR A 95 -17.39 -10.00 -16.32
CA THR A 95 -17.36 -11.06 -17.35
C THR A 95 -17.92 -12.43 -16.92
N LEU A 96 -18.79 -12.50 -15.90
CA LEU A 96 -19.51 -13.74 -15.55
C LEU A 96 -21.03 -13.54 -15.49
#